data_AF-A0A163X1N4-F1
#
_entry.id   AF-A0A163X1N4-F1
#
_cell.length_a   1.000
_cell.length_b   1.000
_cell.length_c   1.000
_cell.angle_alpha   90.00
_cell.angle_beta   90.00
_cell.angle_gamma   90.00
#
_symmetry.space_group_name_H-M   'P 1'
#
loop_
_entity.id
_entity.type
_entity.pdbx_description
1 polymer ?
#
loop_
_entity_poly.entity_id
_entity_poly.type
_entity_poly.pdbx_seq_one_letter_code
_entity_poly.pdbx_strand_id
1 'polypeptide(L)' 'MENSLSNHLAKLLHSSKEYSTEECNGGAVIELLFDLQAMKINNLEDFKKRQSEESVQELIQEYQNR' A
#
# COMPACT_ATOMS: atom_id res chain seq x y z
N MET A 1 0.30 17.40 -4.39
CA MET A 1 1.50 16.67 -4.84
C MET A 1 1.10 15.20 -4.80
N GLU A 2 0.99 14.54 -5.95
CA GLU A 2 0.64 13.12 -6.01
C GLU A 2 1.73 12.32 -5.28
N ASN A 3 1.37 11.62 -4.21
CA ASN A 3 2.32 10.84 -3.43
C ASN A 3 2.67 9.57 -4.22
N SER A 4 3.90 9.48 -4.72
CA SER A 4 4.38 8.34 -5.50
C SER A 4 4.27 7.00 -4.76
N LEU A 5 4.35 7.03 -3.42
CA LEU A 5 4.08 5.87 -2.57
C LEU A 5 2.59 5.51 -2.61
N SER A 6 1.68 6.47 -2.42
CA SER A 6 0.23 6.24 -2.49
C SER A 6 -0.19 5.61 -3.81
N ASN A 7 0.32 6.11 -4.94
CA ASN A 7 0.04 5.56 -6.26
C ASN A 7 0.60 4.16 -6.45
N HIS A 8 1.74 3.86 -5.83
CA HIS A 8 2.32 2.51 -5.84
C HIS A 8 1.47 1.54 -5.03
N LEU A 9 1.07 1.92 -3.81
CA LEU A 9 0.23 1.11 -2.93
C LEU A 9 -1.14 0.83 -3.54
N ALA A 10 -1.77 1.83 -4.16
CA ALA A 10 -3.02 1.63 -4.89
C ALA A 10 -2.85 0.54 -5.97
N LYS A 11 -1.83 0.63 -6.83
CA LYS A 11 -1.57 -0.41 -7.84
C LYS A 11 -1.31 -1.78 -7.23
N LEU A 12 -0.64 -1.83 -6.09
CA LEU A 12 -0.28 -3.06 -5.41
C LEU A 12 -1.51 -3.75 -4.81
N LEU A 13 -2.41 -2.98 -4.18
CA LEU A 13 -3.67 -3.50 -3.63
C LEU A 13 -4.68 -3.86 -4.73
N HIS A 14 -4.66 -3.19 -5.89
CA HIS A 14 -5.65 -3.35 -6.96
C HIS A 14 -5.23 -4.27 -8.12
N SER A 15 -4.11 -4.99 -8.03
CA SER A 15 -3.65 -5.87 -9.13
C SER A 15 -4.51 -7.14 -9.32
N SER A 16 -5.45 -7.43 -8.42
CA SER A 16 -6.40 -8.54 -8.53
C SER A 16 -7.59 -8.17 -9.43
N LYS A 17 -7.40 -8.27 -10.76
CA LYS A 17 -8.35 -8.47 -11.89
C LYS A 17 -9.80 -7.91 -11.93
N GLU A 18 -10.38 -7.33 -10.90
CA GLU A 18 -11.76 -6.86 -10.86
C GLU A 18 -11.80 -5.37 -10.49
N TYR A 19 -11.30 -4.52 -11.40
CA TYR A 19 -11.38 -3.08 -11.21
C TYR A 19 -12.66 -2.54 -11.86
N SER A 20 -13.69 -2.33 -11.04
CA SER A 20 -14.70 -1.31 -11.31
C SER A 20 -14.25 -0.02 -10.63
N THR A 21 -14.17 1.07 -11.39
CA THR A 21 -13.71 2.40 -10.98
C THR A 21 -14.55 3.06 -9.87
N GLU A 22 -15.58 2.40 -9.34
CA GLU A 22 -16.58 3.00 -8.44
C GLU A 22 -16.38 2.64 -6.96
N GLU A 23 -15.60 1.61 -6.62
CA GLU A 23 -15.23 1.28 -5.24
C GLU A 23 -13.78 1.69 -4.97
N CYS A 24 -13.62 2.98 -4.74
CA CYS A 24 -12.33 3.57 -4.37
C CYS A 24 -11.90 3.03 -3.00
N ASN A 25 -10.98 2.04 -2.96
CA ASN A 25 -10.24 1.63 -1.75
C ASN A 25 -9.25 2.74 -1.29
N GLY A 26 -9.62 4.01 -1.46
CA GLY A 26 -8.89 5.14 -0.89
C GLY A 26 -8.71 4.99 0.62
N GLY A 27 -9.69 4.38 1.30
CA GLY A 27 -9.57 4.02 2.73
C GLY A 27 -8.39 3.08 3.01
N ALA A 28 -8.34 1.92 2.34
CA ALA A 28 -7.28 0.93 2.56
C ALA A 28 -5.89 1.47 2.20
N VAL A 29 -5.77 2.26 1.13
CA VAL A 29 -4.49 2.91 0.77
C VAL A 29 -4.08 3.94 1.83
N ILE A 30 -5.01 4.72 2.38
CA ILE A 30 -4.73 5.70 3.44
C ILE A 30 -4.33 5.00 4.74
N GLU A 31 -5.05 3.96 5.15
CA GLU A 31 -4.74 3.17 6.33
C GLU A 31 -3.35 2.51 6.21
N LEU A 32 -3.07 1.88 5.08
CA LEU A 32 -1.75 1.29 4.79
C LEU A 32 -0.63 2.35 4.79
N LEU A 33 -0.89 3.57 4.32
CA LEU A 33 0.08 4.66 4.40
C LEU A 33 0.41 5.02 5.86
N PHE A 34 -0.58 5.05 6.75
CA PHE A 34 -0.34 5.35 8.17
C PHE A 34 0.43 4.23 8.87
N ASP A 35 0.12 2.97 8.59
CA ASP A 35 0.84 1.83 9.15
C ASP A 35 2.30 1.80 8.68
N LEU A 36 2.54 2.06 7.39
CA LEU A 36 3.89 2.19 6.85
C LEU A 36 4.67 3.35 7.50
N GLN A 37 4.02 4.49 7.74
CA GLN A 37 4.63 5.60 8.48
C GLN A 37 4.99 5.24 9.92
N ALA A 38 4.14 4.46 10.61
CA ALA A 38 4.44 3.95 11.95
C ALA A 38 5.68 3.04 11.93
N MET A 39 5.86 2.27 10.84
CA MET A 39 7.05 1.45 10.58
C MET A 39 8.28 2.26 10.11
N LYS A 40 8.21 3.59 10.03
CA LYS A 40 9.26 4.48 9.48
C LYS A 40 9.50 4.31 7.97
N ILE A 41 8.49 3.88 7.22
CA ILE A 41 8.49 3.84 5.76
C ILE A 41 7.71 5.05 5.27
N ASN A 42 8.42 6.12 4.90
CA ASN A 42 7.79 7.42 4.66
C ASN A 42 7.68 7.78 3.18
N ASN A 43 8.40 7.07 2.32
CA ASN A 43 8.46 7.34 0.89
C ASN A 43 8.62 6.03 0.10
N LEU A 44 8.52 6.14 -1.22
CA LEU A 44 8.61 4.99 -2.12
C LEU A 44 9.98 4.29 -2.10
N GLU A 45 11.07 5.03 -1.84
CA GLU A 45 12.41 4.45 -1.76
C GLU A 45 12.57 3.57 -0.51
N ASP A 46 12.11 4.06 0.65
CA ASP A 46 12.07 3.30 1.90
C ASP A 46 11.24 2.02 1.71
N PHE A 47 10.07 2.17 1.08
CA PHE A 47 9.18 1.04 0.82
C PHE A 47 9.86 -0.01 -0.05
N LYS A 48 10.47 0.38 -1.17
CA LYS A 48 11.16 -0.56 -2.07
C LYS A 48 12.33 -1.29 -1.41
N LYS A 49 13.04 -0.65 -0.49
CA LYS A 49 14.13 -1.30 0.26
C LYS A 49 13.61 -2.33 1.25
N ARG A 50 12.42 -2.10 1.79
CA ARG A 50 11.85 -2.85 2.92
C ARG A 50 10.67 -3.75 2.52
N GLN A 51 10.18 -3.70 1.29
CA GLN A 51 9.06 -4.50 0.80
C GLN A 51 9.32 -6.02 0.83
N SER A 52 10.59 -6.43 0.96
CA SER A 52 10.98 -7.83 1.14
C SER A 52 11.11 -8.24 2.61
N GLU A 53 10.98 -7.30 3.54
CA GLU A 53 10.90 -7.62 4.97
C GLU A 53 9.58 -8.32 5.25
N GLU A 54 9.63 -9.41 6.02
CA GLU A 54 8.47 -10.23 6.37
C GLU A 54 7.33 -9.39 6.96
N SER A 55 7.64 -8.48 7.89
CA SER A 55 6.66 -7.60 8.52
C SER A 55 5.94 -6.66 7.54
N VAL A 56 6.63 -6.21 6.49
CA VAL A 56 6.03 -5.36 5.44
C VAL A 56 5.17 -6.20 4.51
N GLN A 57 5.60 -7.43 4.19
CA GLN A 57 4.83 -8.36 3.37
C GLN A 57 3.55 -8.82 4.07
N GLU A 58 3.63 -9.16 5.36
CA GLU A 58 2.47 -9.51 6.18
C GLU A 58 1.45 -8.37 6.22
N LEU A 59 1.92 -7.14 6.46
CA LEU A 59 1.06 -5.96 6.45
C LEU A 59 0.36 -5.79 5.10
N ILE A 60 1.12 -5.82 4.00
CA ILE A 60 0.56 -5.71 2.65
C ILE A 60 -0.49 -6.80 2.38
N GLN A 61 -0.19 -8.04 2.78
CA GLN A 61 -1.09 -9.17 2.57
C GLN A 61 -2.38 -9.02 3.38
N GLU A 62 -2.31 -8.47 4.60
CA GLU A 62 -3.50 -8.14 5.39
C GLU A 62 -4.42 -7.19 4.62
N TYR A 63 -3.88 -6.13 4.03
CA TYR A 63 -4.65 -5.17 3.23
C TYR A 63 -5.14 -5.73 1.89
N GLN A 64 -4.44 -6.68 1.29
CA GLN A 64 -4.89 -7.36 0.07
C GLN A 64 -5.99 -8.39 0.33
N ASN A 65 -6.07 -8.92 1.55
CA ASN A 65 -7.08 -9.92 1.95
C ASN A 65 -8.39 -9.31 2.48
N ARG A 66 -8.39 -8.00 2.76
CA ARG A 66 -9.58 -7.23 3.17
C ARG A 66 -10.42 -6.87 1.96
#